data_AF-A0A1P8FJW8-F1
#
_entry.id   AF-A0A1P8FJW8-F1
#
_cell.length_a   1.000
_cell.length_b   1.000
_cell.length_c   1.000
_cell.angle_alpha   90.00
_cell.angle_beta   90.00
_cell.angle_gamma   90.00
#
_symmetry.space_group_name_H-M   'P 1'
#
loop_
_entity.id
_entity.type
_entity.pdbx_description
1 polymer ?
#
loop_
_entity_poly.entity_id
_entity_poly.type
_entity_poly.pdbx_seq_one_letter_code
_entity_poly.pdbx_strand_id
1 'polypeptide(L)'
;MLLLPAGLSWAQSAPAPAQPPLATRAEYTACLDKADELAASRKALQARKTEHEAAVNQLQEDVSAHVQAGIALDVKKKGALEGYNNNGAMLNARRDKLNASADQFAKDVAEHNRLGAESGKQCTGMKIATEDRQAVEKDRAARTPK
;
A
#
# COMPACT_ATOMS: atom_id res chain seq x y z
N MET A 1 -77.53 -8.39 -3.92
CA MET A 1 -76.61 -9.33 -4.60
C MET A 1 -75.56 -8.52 -5.31
N LEU A 2 -74.32 -8.50 -4.79
CA LEU A 2 -73.16 -7.83 -5.39
C LEU A 2 -72.19 -8.94 -5.83
N LEU A 3 -71.98 -9.07 -7.13
CA LEU A 3 -71.02 -9.98 -7.76
C LEU A 3 -69.71 -9.22 -7.98
N LEU A 4 -68.64 -9.62 -7.31
CA LEU A 4 -67.27 -9.16 -7.58
C LEU A 4 -66.60 -10.13 -8.58
N PRO A 5 -65.98 -9.63 -9.66
CA PRO A 5 -65.24 -10.47 -10.59
C PRO A 5 -63.89 -10.86 -9.98
N ALA A 6 -63.63 -12.17 -9.93
CA ALA A 6 -62.32 -12.73 -9.61
C ALA A 6 -61.34 -12.39 -10.74
N GLY A 7 -60.49 -11.39 -10.53
CA GLY A 7 -59.37 -11.09 -11.39
C GLY A 7 -58.29 -12.18 -11.24
N LEU A 8 -58.13 -13.00 -12.27
CA LEU A 8 -56.99 -13.91 -12.42
C LEU A 8 -55.73 -13.07 -12.66
N SER A 9 -54.97 -12.81 -11.59
CA SER A 9 -53.59 -12.33 -11.71
C SER A 9 -52.72 -13.45 -12.26
N TRP A 10 -52.41 -13.38 -13.55
CA TRP A 10 -51.35 -14.18 -14.15
C TRP A 10 -50.02 -13.68 -13.59
N ALA A 11 -49.46 -14.39 -12.62
CA ALA A 11 -48.10 -14.16 -12.16
C ALA A 11 -47.13 -14.50 -13.30
N GLN A 12 -46.65 -13.49 -14.02
CA GLN A 12 -45.51 -13.64 -14.92
C GLN A 12 -44.28 -13.95 -14.06
N SER A 13 -43.79 -15.18 -14.14
CA SER A 13 -42.49 -15.57 -13.60
C SER A 13 -41.42 -14.75 -14.30
N ALA A 14 -40.87 -13.76 -13.60
CA ALA A 14 -39.68 -13.07 -14.06
C ALA A 14 -38.55 -14.11 -14.22
N PRO A 15 -37.82 -14.12 -15.37
CA PRO A 15 -36.69 -15.01 -15.54
C PRO A 15 -35.68 -14.76 -14.42
N ALA A 16 -35.24 -15.84 -13.77
CA ALA A 16 -34.22 -15.76 -12.73
C ALA A 16 -32.97 -15.07 -13.33
N PRO A 17 -32.37 -14.10 -12.62
CA PRO A 17 -31.15 -13.47 -13.09
C PRO A 17 -30.10 -14.54 -13.34
N ALA A 18 -29.51 -14.53 -14.55
CA ALA A 18 -28.44 -15.44 -14.90
C ALA A 18 -27.35 -15.35 -13.82
N GLN A 19 -26.99 -16.50 -13.23
CA GLN A 19 -25.92 -16.49 -12.24
C GLN A 19 -24.62 -16.02 -12.92
N PRO A 20 -23.83 -15.15 -12.25
CA PRO A 20 -22.55 -14.75 -12.79
C PRO A 20 -21.68 -15.99 -13.02
N PRO A 21 -20.93 -16.04 -14.14
CA PRO A 21 -20.10 -17.20 -14.45
C PRO A 21 -19.07 -17.44 -13.34
N LEU A 22 -18.72 -18.72 -13.15
CA LEU A 22 -17.60 -19.08 -12.29
C LEU A 22 -16.30 -18.57 -12.94
N ALA A 23 -15.41 -18.03 -12.12
CA ALA A 23 -14.06 -17.71 -12.51
C ALA A 23 -13.27 -18.98 -12.77
N THR A 24 -12.34 -18.86 -13.70
CA THR A 24 -11.40 -19.90 -14.07
C THR A 24 -10.32 -20.06 -12.99
N ARG A 25 -9.69 -21.24 -12.98
CA ARG A 25 -8.49 -21.51 -12.19
C ARG A 25 -7.39 -20.46 -12.39
N ALA A 26 -7.20 -20.00 -13.62
CA ALA A 26 -6.16 -19.03 -13.98
C ALA A 26 -6.45 -17.65 -13.37
N GLU A 27 -7.70 -17.17 -13.47
CA GLU A 27 -8.12 -15.89 -12.87
C GLU A 27 -7.98 -15.91 -11.34
N TYR A 28 -8.37 -17.01 -10.70
CA TYR A 28 -8.20 -17.15 -9.26
C TYR A 28 -6.74 -17.21 -8.83
N THR A 29 -5.89 -17.93 -9.57
CA THR A 29 -4.45 -17.97 -9.32
C THR A 29 -3.84 -16.57 -9.44
N ALA A 30 -4.17 -15.83 -10.50
CA ALA A 30 -3.70 -14.46 -10.70
C ALA A 30 -4.14 -13.53 -9.56
N CYS A 31 -5.37 -13.70 -9.05
CA CYS A 31 -5.84 -12.94 -7.89
C CYS A 31 -5.07 -13.23 -6.61
N LEU A 32 -4.75 -14.50 -6.34
CA LEU A 32 -3.94 -14.86 -5.18
C LEU A 32 -2.50 -14.38 -5.31
N ASP A 33 -1.89 -14.51 -6.48
CA ASP A 33 -0.54 -14.03 -6.75
C ASP A 33 -0.48 -12.51 -6.58
N LYS A 34 -1.50 -11.79 -7.08
CA LYS A 34 -1.60 -10.33 -6.89
C LYS A 34 -1.76 -9.93 -5.43
N ALA A 35 -2.50 -10.71 -4.65
CA ALA A 35 -2.65 -10.49 -3.22
C ALA A 35 -1.30 -10.65 -2.48
N ASP A 36 -0.49 -11.64 -2.86
CA ASP A 36 0.85 -11.84 -2.29
C ASP A 36 1.79 -10.69 -2.64
N GLU A 37 1.78 -10.23 -3.91
CA GLU A 37 2.54 -9.06 -4.35
C GLU A 37 2.18 -7.82 -3.53
N LEU A 38 0.88 -7.57 -3.34
CA LEU A 38 0.40 -6.44 -2.54
C LEU A 38 0.82 -6.59 -1.07
N ALA A 39 0.74 -7.79 -0.49
CA ALA A 39 1.19 -8.03 0.88
C ALA A 39 2.71 -7.76 1.04
N ALA A 40 3.53 -8.23 0.10
CA ALA A 40 4.96 -7.96 0.09
C ALA A 40 5.26 -6.45 -0.08
N SER A 41 4.56 -5.79 -1.01
CA SER A 41 4.64 -4.34 -1.22
C SER A 41 4.30 -3.55 0.06
N ARG A 42 3.21 -3.92 0.75
CA ARG A 42 2.82 -3.30 2.03
C ARG A 42 3.91 -3.45 3.09
N LYS A 43 4.51 -4.64 3.21
CA LYS A 43 5.62 -4.88 4.15
C LYS A 43 6.83 -4.00 3.83
N ALA A 44 7.19 -3.88 2.56
CA ALA A 44 8.29 -3.03 2.13
C ALA A 44 8.02 -1.53 2.39
N LEU A 45 6.80 -1.05 2.14
CA LEU A 45 6.38 0.31 2.46
C LEU A 45 6.44 0.58 3.98
N GLN A 46 6.00 -0.38 4.80
CA GLN A 46 6.07 -0.24 6.24
C GLN A 46 7.52 -0.15 6.75
N ALA A 47 8.42 -0.98 6.22
CA ALA A 47 9.85 -0.92 6.56
C ALA A 47 10.45 0.45 6.21
N ARG A 48 10.18 0.93 4.98
CA ARG A 48 10.63 2.25 4.52
C ARG A 48 10.09 3.39 5.38
N LYS A 49 8.84 3.31 5.85
CA LYS A 49 8.25 4.29 6.77
C LYS A 49 9.05 4.36 8.07
N THR A 50 9.34 3.22 8.68
CA THR A 50 10.11 3.15 9.93
C THR A 50 11.53 3.67 9.75
N GLU A 51 12.20 3.32 8.64
CA GLU A 51 13.53 3.85 8.31
C GLU A 51 13.53 5.37 8.11
N HIS A 52 12.51 5.89 7.43
CA HIS A 52 12.34 7.32 7.21
C HIS A 52 12.11 8.08 8.53
N GLU A 53 11.23 7.57 9.40
CA GLU A 53 10.97 8.15 10.72
C GLU A 53 12.24 8.18 11.59
N ALA A 54 13.01 7.09 11.60
CA ALA A 54 14.30 7.05 12.30
C ALA A 54 15.29 8.08 11.74
N ALA A 55 15.35 8.23 10.42
CA ALA A 55 16.24 9.20 9.78
C ALA A 55 15.85 10.65 10.05
N VAL A 56 14.55 10.95 10.15
CA VAL A 56 14.03 12.27 10.55
C VAL A 56 14.38 12.58 12.00
N ASN A 57 14.20 11.63 12.92
CA ASN A 57 14.56 11.81 14.32
C ASN A 57 16.05 12.09 14.48
N GLN A 58 16.91 11.31 13.79
CA GLN A 58 18.35 11.54 13.81
C GLN A 58 18.71 12.93 13.26
N LEU A 59 18.08 13.35 12.14
CA LEU A 59 18.30 14.69 11.61
C LEU A 59 17.90 15.78 12.61
N GLN A 60 16.80 15.60 13.36
CA GLN A 60 16.36 16.56 14.37
C GLN A 60 17.34 16.67 15.54
N GLU A 61 17.90 15.54 15.99
CA GLU A 61 18.98 15.52 16.98
C GLU A 61 20.23 16.22 16.46
N ASP A 62 20.66 15.91 15.23
CA ASP A 62 21.84 16.50 14.60
C ASP A 62 21.69 18.02 14.42
N VAL A 63 20.50 18.48 14.02
CA VAL A 63 20.18 19.91 13.90
C VAL A 63 20.19 20.58 15.27
N SER A 64 19.63 19.94 16.30
CA SER A 64 19.65 20.47 17.67
C SER A 64 21.07 20.60 18.19
N ALA A 65 21.91 19.58 17.99
CA ALA A 65 23.33 19.60 18.33
C ALA A 65 24.08 20.70 17.56
N HIS A 66 23.78 20.88 16.28
CA HIS A 66 24.35 21.94 15.47
C HIS A 66 23.96 23.34 15.99
N VAL A 67 22.71 23.56 16.39
CA VAL A 67 22.28 24.84 17.00
C VAL A 67 23.05 25.09 18.30
N GLN A 68 23.20 24.09 19.17
CA GLN A 68 23.96 24.22 20.41
C GLN A 68 25.45 24.52 20.16
N ALA A 69 26.06 23.86 19.16
CA ALA A 69 27.43 24.19 18.74
C ALA A 69 27.57 25.64 18.25
N GLY A 70 26.51 26.24 17.71
CA GLY A 70 26.48 27.64 17.31
C GLY A 70 26.53 28.61 18.50
N ILE A 71 25.90 28.25 19.62
CA ILE A 71 25.93 29.04 20.86
C ILE A 71 27.34 29.05 21.46
N ALA A 72 28.05 27.92 21.40
CA ALA A 72 29.42 27.79 21.90
C ALA A 72 30.50 28.21 20.88
N LEU A 73 30.11 28.78 19.73
CA LEU A 73 31.03 29.06 18.63
C LEU A 73 31.94 30.24 18.93
N ASP A 74 33.24 30.00 19.06
CA ASP A 74 34.25 31.07 19.06
C ASP A 74 34.60 31.48 17.61
N VAL A 75 33.97 32.56 17.15
CA VAL A 75 34.18 33.12 15.79
C VAL A 75 35.60 33.64 15.56
N LYS A 76 36.40 33.85 16.62
CA LYS A 76 37.80 34.28 16.49
C LYS A 76 38.73 33.11 16.15
N LYS A 77 38.28 31.87 16.37
CA LYS A 77 39.03 30.67 16.00
C LYS A 77 38.97 30.48 14.48
N LYS A 78 40.13 30.47 13.83
CA LYS A 78 40.25 30.28 12.38
C LYS A 78 39.52 29.00 11.94
N GLY A 79 38.64 29.15 10.94
CA GLY A 79 37.88 28.05 10.35
C GLY A 79 36.68 27.55 11.17
N ALA A 80 36.44 28.07 12.38
CA ALA A 80 35.30 27.62 13.20
C ALA A 80 33.95 27.96 12.55
N LEU A 81 33.80 29.20 12.06
CA LEU A 81 32.60 29.63 11.34
C LEU A 81 32.39 28.87 10.01
N GLU A 82 33.47 28.60 9.28
CA GLU A 82 33.42 27.84 8.04
C GLU A 82 32.96 26.39 8.29
N GLY A 83 33.55 25.72 9.28
CA GLY A 83 33.15 24.36 9.67
C GLY A 83 31.70 24.29 10.14
N TYR A 84 31.26 25.29 10.92
CA TYR A 84 29.86 25.44 11.31
C TYR A 84 28.95 25.52 10.09
N ASN A 85 29.22 26.46 9.17
CA ASN A 85 28.40 26.66 7.98
C ASN A 85 28.37 25.43 7.06
N ASN A 86 29.50 24.75 6.90
CA ASN A 86 29.60 23.52 6.11
C ASN A 86 28.73 22.40 6.71
N ASN A 87 28.76 22.24 8.03
CA ASN A 87 27.89 21.26 8.70
C ASN A 87 26.41 21.63 8.51
N GLY A 88 26.05 22.90 8.66
CA GLY A 88 24.69 23.39 8.40
C GLY A 88 24.23 23.09 6.96
N ALA A 89 25.10 23.31 5.97
CA ALA A 89 24.82 22.98 4.57
C ALA A 89 24.59 21.47 4.36
N MET A 90 25.39 20.62 5.01
CA MET A 90 25.21 19.16 4.95
C MET A 90 23.87 18.72 5.57
N LEU A 91 23.48 19.29 6.71
CA LEU A 91 22.19 19.01 7.35
C LEU A 91 21.01 19.46 6.49
N ASN A 92 21.10 20.64 5.87
CA ASN A 92 20.10 21.11 4.91
C ASN A 92 19.97 20.18 3.70
N ALA A 93 21.10 19.75 3.11
CA ALA A 93 21.08 18.81 2.00
C ALA A 93 20.48 17.45 2.40
N ARG A 94 20.72 16.98 3.63
CA ARG A 94 20.10 15.76 4.16
C ARG A 94 18.60 15.92 4.37
N ARG A 95 18.15 17.06 4.89
CA ARG A 95 16.72 17.41 4.99
C ARG A 95 16.05 17.37 3.62
N ASP A 96 16.64 17.98 2.62
CA ASP A 96 16.06 18.05 1.27
C ASP A 96 15.94 16.65 0.63
N LYS A 97 16.93 15.78 0.86
CA LYS A 97 16.86 14.36 0.46
C LYS A 97 15.75 13.60 1.18
N LEU A 98 15.56 13.83 2.49
CA LEU A 98 14.45 13.22 3.23
C LEU A 98 13.10 13.71 2.71
N ASN A 99 12.94 15.00 2.44
CA ASN A 99 11.72 15.54 1.85
C ASN A 99 11.41 14.89 0.49
N ALA A 100 12.39 14.80 -0.41
CA ALA A 100 12.21 14.13 -1.69
C ALA A 100 11.85 12.64 -1.53
N SER A 101 12.44 11.96 -0.54
CA SER A 101 12.10 10.57 -0.19
C SER A 101 10.66 10.44 0.32
N ALA A 102 10.19 11.40 1.13
CA ALA A 102 8.81 11.46 1.62
C ALA A 102 7.81 11.65 0.46
N ASP A 103 8.11 12.54 -0.48
CA ASP A 103 7.28 12.74 -1.68
C ASP A 103 7.18 11.46 -2.51
N GLN A 104 8.30 10.76 -2.69
CA GLN A 104 8.30 9.48 -3.40
C GLN A 104 7.52 8.42 -2.63
N PHE A 105 7.71 8.34 -1.31
CA PHE A 105 6.96 7.42 -0.46
C PHE A 105 5.44 7.65 -0.55
N ALA A 106 4.99 8.92 -0.57
CA ALA A 106 3.58 9.26 -0.73
C ALA A 106 3.02 8.77 -2.08
N LYS A 107 3.79 8.92 -3.17
CA LYS A 107 3.41 8.38 -4.50
C LYS A 107 3.32 6.86 -4.48
N ASP A 108 4.27 6.19 -3.85
CA ASP A 108 4.31 4.73 -3.78
C ASP A 108 3.12 4.18 -2.97
N VAL A 109 2.73 4.85 -1.88
CA VAL A 109 1.54 4.51 -1.10
C VAL A 109 0.26 4.74 -1.91
N ALA A 110 0.17 5.85 -2.64
CA ALA A 110 -0.98 6.13 -3.51
C ALA A 110 -1.13 5.06 -4.60
N GLU A 111 -0.02 4.67 -5.24
CA GLU A 111 -0.01 3.61 -6.25
C GLU A 111 -0.36 2.23 -5.65
N HIS A 112 0.19 1.88 -4.48
CA HIS A 112 -0.18 0.66 -3.77
C HIS A 112 -1.69 0.61 -3.49
N ASN A 113 -2.28 1.71 -3.00
CA ASN A 113 -3.71 1.80 -2.74
C ASN A 113 -4.54 1.69 -4.03
N ARG A 114 -4.09 2.30 -5.13
CA ARG A 114 -4.72 2.20 -6.45
C ARG A 114 -4.75 0.75 -6.93
N LEU A 115 -3.61 0.07 -6.89
CA LEU A 115 -3.47 -1.34 -7.27
C LEU A 115 -4.29 -2.27 -6.36
N GLY A 116 -4.34 -1.98 -5.06
CA GLY A 116 -5.19 -2.70 -4.12
C GLY A 116 -6.68 -2.55 -4.44
N ALA A 117 -7.13 -1.34 -4.79
CA ALA A 117 -8.52 -1.10 -5.20
C ALA A 117 -8.84 -1.78 -6.54
N GLU A 118 -7.92 -1.77 -7.49
CA GLU A 118 -8.07 -2.45 -8.78
C GLU A 118 -8.18 -3.99 -8.60
N SER A 119 -7.25 -4.57 -7.85
CA SER A 119 -7.28 -5.99 -7.49
C SER A 119 -8.55 -6.34 -6.72
N GLY A 120 -8.98 -5.48 -5.80
CA GLY A 120 -10.23 -5.63 -5.07
C GLY A 120 -11.44 -5.73 -6.01
N LYS A 121 -11.54 -4.87 -7.03
CA LYS A 121 -12.63 -4.91 -8.02
C LYS A 121 -12.63 -6.20 -8.85
N GLN A 122 -11.45 -6.73 -9.17
CA GLN A 122 -11.30 -7.93 -10.01
C GLN A 122 -11.52 -9.22 -9.21
N CYS A 123 -11.06 -9.27 -7.97
CA CYS A 123 -10.90 -10.51 -7.20
C CYS A 123 -11.94 -10.70 -6.10
N THR A 124 -12.58 -9.63 -5.62
CA THR A 124 -13.55 -9.72 -4.50
C THR A 124 -14.83 -10.40 -4.95
N GLY A 125 -15.28 -11.39 -4.17
CA GLY A 125 -16.54 -12.09 -4.45
C GLY A 125 -16.46 -13.05 -5.64
N MET A 126 -15.25 -13.32 -6.15
CA MET A 126 -15.01 -14.29 -7.20
C MET A 126 -15.54 -15.67 -6.79
N LYS A 127 -16.45 -16.22 -7.59
CA LYS A 127 -16.96 -17.58 -7.41
C LYS A 127 -16.12 -18.53 -8.24
N ILE A 128 -15.57 -19.57 -7.63
CA ILE A 128 -14.76 -20.58 -8.28
C ILE A 128 -15.30 -21.98 -7.94
N ALA A 129 -15.18 -22.91 -8.87
CA ALA A 129 -15.43 -24.33 -8.62
C ALA A 129 -14.54 -24.84 -7.47
N THR A 130 -15.07 -25.75 -6.66
CA THR A 130 -14.35 -26.29 -5.48
C THR A 130 -13.08 -27.02 -5.91
N GLU A 131 -13.15 -27.76 -7.01
CA GLU A 131 -12.06 -28.55 -7.56
C GLU A 131 -10.90 -27.65 -8.01
N ASP A 132 -11.22 -26.55 -8.69
CA ASP A 132 -10.21 -25.59 -9.13
C ASP A 132 -9.55 -24.88 -7.95
N ARG A 133 -10.32 -24.52 -6.91
CA ARG A 133 -9.75 -23.93 -5.69
C ARG A 133 -8.75 -24.88 -5.03
N GLN A 134 -9.16 -26.14 -4.81
CA GLN A 134 -8.30 -27.14 -4.19
C GLN A 134 -7.03 -27.38 -5.02
N ALA A 135 -7.15 -27.39 -6.34
CA ALA A 135 -6.00 -27.56 -7.22
C ALA A 135 -5.02 -26.37 -7.13
N VAL A 136 -5.54 -25.13 -7.06
CA VAL A 136 -4.70 -23.93 -6.87
C VAL A 136 -4.04 -23.92 -5.50
N GLU A 137 -4.76 -24.25 -4.43
CA GLU A 137 -4.21 -24.34 -3.08
C GLU A 137 -3.09 -25.38 -3.00
N LYS A 138 -3.30 -26.56 -3.59
CA LYS A 138 -2.28 -27.61 -3.67
C LYS A 138 -1.04 -27.15 -4.43
N ASP A 139 -1.21 -26.54 -5.61
CA ASP A 139 -0.10 -26.04 -6.41
C ASP A 139 0.68 -24.93 -5.69
N ARG A 140 0.00 -24.08 -4.93
CA ARG A 140 0.64 -23.02 -4.15
C ARG A 140 1.42 -23.59 -2.97
N ALA A 141 0.85 -24.56 -2.24
CA ALA A 141 1.55 -25.25 -1.17
C ALA A 141 2.82 -25.98 -1.64
N ALA A 142 2.84 -26.49 -2.87
CA ALA A 142 4.02 -27.12 -3.46
C ALA A 142 5.13 -26.13 -3.87
N ARG A 143 4.78 -24.85 -4.10
CA ARG A 143 5.70 -23.80 -4.57
C ARG A 143 6.33 -22.98 -3.45
N THR A 144 5.74 -22.97 -2.25
CA THR A 144 6.31 -22.27 -1.10
C THR A 144 7.37 -23.16 -0.43
N PRO A 145 8.67 -22.83 -0.50
CA PRO A 145 9.70 -23.58 0.23
C PRO A 145 9.44 -23.48 1.74
N LYS A 146 9.60 -24.62 2.44
CA LYS A 146 9.51 -24.71 3.91
C LYS A 146 10.65 -23.98 4.60
#